data_AF-A0A3B5MG49-F1
#
_entry.id   AF-A0A3B5MG49-F1
#
_cell.length_a   1.000
_cell.length_b   1.000
_cell.length_c   1.000
_cell.angle_alpha   90.00
_cell.angle_beta   90.00
_cell.angle_gamma   90.00
#
_symmetry.space_group_name_H-M   'P 1'
#
loop_
_entity.id
_entity.type
_entity.pdbx_description
1 polymer ?
#
loop_
_entity_poly.entity_id
_entity_poly.type
_entity_poly.pdbx_seq_one_letter_code
_entity_poly.pdbx_strand_id
1 'polypeptide(L)'
;MSGQTLTDRIAAAQYTLTGSEVSRAVCKATTHEQTAPKKKHLEYLIQATQDSNVNVPQMGDTLLERVGNASWVVVFKALITTHHLMVHGNERFLQFLASRNTLFNLSNFLDKTGSHGYDMSTFIRRYSRYLNEKAFAYRQMSFDFGRVKKGYADGAMRTMSVEKLLKGMPILQSQIDSLLDFEVQPKDLNNGVINACFLLLFKDLIKLYACYNDGIINLYDTKKILIFTEVLSLQHNKMWKRFPGV
;
A
#
# COMPACT_ATOMS: atom_id res chain seq x y z
N MET A 1 -21.57 -19.65 -13.93
CA MET A 1 -20.76 -19.21 -15.10
C MET A 1 -19.64 -18.31 -14.60
N SER A 2 -18.38 -18.50 -15.02
CA SER A 2 -17.28 -17.65 -14.54
C SER A 2 -17.47 -16.22 -15.08
N GLY A 3 -17.44 -15.22 -14.20
CA GLY A 3 -17.59 -13.80 -14.55
C GLY A 3 -16.39 -13.19 -15.28
N GLN A 4 -15.45 -14.02 -15.76
CA GLN A 4 -14.24 -13.58 -16.43
C GLN A 4 -14.52 -13.23 -17.88
N THR A 5 -14.12 -12.03 -18.28
CA THR A 5 -14.27 -11.53 -19.66
C THR A 5 -13.38 -12.29 -20.64
N LEU A 6 -13.67 -12.17 -21.94
CA LEU A 6 -12.80 -12.72 -22.99
C LEU A 6 -11.38 -12.15 -22.89
N THR A 7 -11.25 -10.85 -22.64
CA THR A 7 -9.97 -10.16 -22.44
C THR A 7 -9.17 -10.74 -21.28
N ASP A 8 -9.84 -11.05 -20.16
CA ASP A 8 -9.18 -11.70 -19.00
C ASP A 8 -8.63 -13.09 -19.37
N ARG A 9 -9.39 -13.86 -20.14
CA ARG A 9 -9.00 -15.21 -20.56
C ARG A 9 -7.82 -15.16 -21.52
N ILE A 10 -7.82 -14.22 -22.48
CA ILE A 10 -6.72 -14.03 -23.44
C ILE A 10 -5.43 -13.64 -22.71
N ALA A 11 -5.50 -12.65 -21.80
CA ALA A 11 -4.34 -12.22 -21.02
C ALA A 11 -3.73 -13.37 -20.19
N ALA A 12 -4.56 -14.17 -19.53
CA ALA A 12 -4.10 -15.34 -18.78
C ALA A 12 -3.57 -16.47 -19.70
N ALA A 13 -4.16 -16.65 -20.88
CA ALA A 13 -3.73 -17.65 -21.85
C ALA A 13 -2.34 -17.32 -22.44
N GLN A 14 -2.04 -16.05 -22.69
CA GLN A 14 -0.72 -15.63 -23.17
C GLN A 14 0.41 -16.11 -22.24
N TYR A 15 0.24 -15.99 -20.92
CA TYR A 15 1.23 -16.48 -19.96
C TYR A 15 1.21 -17.99 -19.75
N THR A 16 0.18 -18.68 -20.24
CA THR A 16 0.20 -20.15 -20.36
C THR A 16 1.20 -20.56 -21.44
N LEU A 17 1.23 -19.82 -22.54
CA LEU A 17 2.12 -20.10 -23.68
C LEU A 17 3.57 -19.73 -23.37
N THR A 18 3.81 -18.68 -22.57
CA THR A 18 5.16 -18.29 -22.12
C THR A 18 5.62 -19.02 -20.86
N GLY A 19 4.78 -19.88 -20.25
CA GLY A 19 5.11 -20.70 -19.08
C GLY A 19 5.19 -19.94 -17.73
N SER A 20 4.82 -18.66 -17.67
CA SER A 20 4.91 -17.86 -16.45
C SER A 20 3.64 -17.99 -15.58
N GLU A 21 3.63 -18.97 -14.67
CA GLU A 21 2.52 -19.17 -13.72
C GLU A 21 2.28 -17.95 -12.81
N VAL A 22 3.36 -17.24 -12.43
CA VAL A 22 3.28 -16.02 -11.64
C VAL A 22 2.53 -14.91 -12.38
N SER A 23 2.90 -14.63 -13.63
CA SER A 23 2.23 -13.61 -14.44
C SER A 23 0.77 -13.96 -14.73
N ARG A 24 0.49 -15.25 -14.91
CA ARG A 24 -0.89 -15.77 -15.01
C ARG A 24 -1.68 -15.50 -13.74
N ALA A 25 -1.09 -15.73 -12.57
CA ALA A 25 -1.73 -15.47 -11.28
C ALA A 25 -1.99 -13.97 -11.06
N VAL A 26 -1.08 -13.08 -11.49
CA VAL A 26 -1.29 -11.63 -11.51
C VAL A 26 -2.52 -11.27 -12.35
N CYS A 27 -2.64 -11.81 -13.57
CA CYS A 27 -3.82 -11.57 -14.42
C CYS A 27 -5.11 -12.07 -13.76
N LYS A 28 -5.08 -13.25 -13.12
CA LYS A 28 -6.24 -13.81 -12.41
C LYS A 28 -6.61 -13.03 -11.14
N ALA A 29 -5.65 -12.36 -10.49
CA ALA A 29 -5.91 -11.46 -9.37
C ALA A 29 -6.49 -10.10 -9.82
N THR A 30 -6.23 -9.69 -11.07
CA THR A 30 -6.55 -8.37 -11.63
C THR A 30 -7.53 -8.43 -12.81
N THR A 31 -8.51 -9.32 -12.73
CA THR A 31 -9.58 -9.44 -13.74
C THR A 31 -10.54 -8.26 -13.72
N HIS A 32 -11.39 -8.13 -14.75
CA HIS A 32 -12.43 -7.09 -14.82
C HIS A 32 -13.66 -7.37 -13.92
N GLU A 33 -13.69 -8.51 -13.21
CA GLU A 33 -14.72 -8.80 -12.21
C GLU A 33 -14.67 -7.76 -11.09
N GLN A 34 -15.79 -7.05 -10.85
CA GLN A 34 -15.97 -6.02 -9.80
C GLN A 34 -16.08 -6.63 -8.39
N THR A 35 -15.13 -7.48 -8.06
CA THR A 35 -14.96 -8.10 -6.75
C THR A 35 -13.50 -7.93 -6.33
N ALA A 36 -13.25 -8.05 -5.02
CA ALA A 36 -11.89 -8.03 -4.50
C ALA A 36 -11.00 -9.11 -5.18
N PRO A 37 -9.68 -8.91 -5.29
CA PRO A 37 -8.77 -9.96 -5.74
C PRO A 37 -9.00 -11.25 -4.94
N LYS A 38 -9.24 -12.36 -5.65
CA LYS A 38 -9.60 -13.63 -4.99
C LYS A 38 -8.44 -14.11 -4.11
N LYS A 39 -8.76 -14.48 -2.87
CA LYS A 39 -7.79 -14.91 -1.84
C LYS A 39 -6.76 -15.92 -2.34
N LYS A 40 -7.22 -16.96 -3.06
CA LYS A 40 -6.33 -18.00 -3.62
C LYS A 40 -5.21 -17.47 -4.54
N HIS A 41 -5.47 -16.39 -5.28
CA HIS A 41 -4.45 -15.79 -6.15
C HIS A 41 -3.49 -14.92 -5.37
N LEU A 42 -3.98 -14.20 -4.36
CA LEU A 42 -3.14 -13.44 -3.43
C LEU A 42 -2.21 -14.35 -2.62
N GLU A 43 -2.74 -15.45 -2.07
CA GLU A 43 -1.96 -16.43 -1.30
C GLU A 43 -0.86 -17.07 -2.16
N TYR A 44 -1.19 -17.45 -3.40
CA TYR A 44 -0.20 -17.97 -4.34
C TYR A 44 0.91 -16.94 -4.62
N LEU A 45 0.55 -15.68 -4.92
CA LEU A 45 1.55 -14.64 -5.19
C LEU A 45 2.41 -14.33 -3.96
N ILE A 46 1.83 -14.29 -2.75
CA ILE A 46 2.57 -14.13 -1.50
C ILE A 46 3.57 -15.27 -1.33
N GLN A 47 3.15 -16.52 -1.53
CA GLN A 47 4.05 -17.68 -1.44
C GLN A 47 5.15 -17.62 -2.50
N ALA A 48 4.81 -17.20 -3.72
CA ALA A 48 5.78 -17.05 -4.80
C ALA A 48 6.88 -16.04 -4.47
N THR A 49 6.61 -14.97 -3.70
CA THR A 49 7.68 -14.05 -3.25
C THR A 49 8.69 -14.68 -2.28
N GLN A 50 8.33 -15.77 -1.60
CA GLN A 50 9.21 -16.48 -0.68
C GLN A 50 10.14 -17.45 -1.41
N ASP A 51 9.73 -17.95 -2.58
CA ASP A 51 10.53 -18.87 -3.39
C ASP A 51 11.70 -18.12 -4.07
N SER A 52 12.92 -18.59 -3.83
CA SER A 52 14.13 -17.99 -4.40
C SER A 52 14.28 -18.20 -5.90
N ASN A 53 13.55 -19.16 -6.50
CA ASN A 53 13.55 -19.39 -7.94
C ASN A 53 12.61 -18.44 -8.69
N VAL A 54 11.72 -17.73 -7.98
CA VAL A 54 10.78 -16.80 -8.60
C VAL A 54 11.46 -15.46 -8.87
N ASN A 55 11.31 -14.98 -10.11
CA ASN A 55 11.74 -13.64 -10.50
C ASN A 55 10.78 -12.58 -9.95
N VAL A 56 11.08 -12.06 -8.76
CA VAL A 56 10.31 -11.02 -8.07
C VAL A 56 10.21 -9.72 -8.88
N PRO A 57 11.30 -9.20 -9.51
CA PRO A 57 11.21 -8.07 -10.43
C PRO A 57 10.17 -8.26 -11.54
N GLN A 58 10.20 -9.43 -12.22
CA GLN A 58 9.25 -9.73 -13.28
C GLN A 58 7.79 -9.76 -12.76
N MET A 59 7.56 -10.33 -11.57
CA MET A 59 6.23 -10.27 -10.93
C MET A 59 5.76 -8.83 -10.72
N GLY A 60 6.66 -7.97 -10.22
CA GLY A 60 6.38 -6.56 -10.02
C GLY A 60 6.14 -5.79 -11.32
N ASP A 61 6.91 -6.08 -12.37
CA ASP A 61 6.72 -5.51 -13.70
C ASP A 61 5.36 -5.89 -14.29
N THR A 62 4.95 -7.16 -14.19
CA THR A 62 3.61 -7.58 -14.62
C THR A 62 2.52 -6.82 -13.87
N LEU A 63 2.66 -6.58 -12.56
CA LEU A 63 1.70 -5.76 -11.80
C LEU A 63 1.67 -4.30 -12.27
N LEU A 64 2.82 -3.71 -12.60
CA LEU A 64 2.91 -2.36 -13.15
C LEU A 64 2.25 -2.27 -14.53
N GLU A 65 2.39 -3.28 -15.37
CA GLU A 65 1.65 -3.39 -16.64
C GLU A 65 0.13 -3.40 -16.41
N ARG A 66 -0.36 -4.12 -15.39
CA ARG A 66 -1.79 -4.11 -15.03
C ARG A 66 -2.26 -2.74 -14.55
N VAL A 67 -1.42 -1.98 -13.87
CA VAL A 67 -1.70 -0.60 -13.45
C VAL A 67 -1.84 0.35 -14.66
N GLY A 68 -1.23 0.03 -15.80
CA GLY A 68 -1.39 0.78 -17.05
C GLY A 68 -2.71 0.54 -17.80
N ASN A 69 -3.63 -0.27 -17.26
CA ASN A 69 -4.90 -0.56 -17.91
C ASN A 69 -5.88 0.64 -17.85
N ALA A 70 -6.82 0.73 -18.80
CA ALA A 70 -7.84 1.78 -18.81
C ALA A 70 -8.97 1.54 -17.79
N SER A 71 -9.23 0.29 -17.40
CA SER A 71 -10.32 -0.07 -16.50
C SER A 71 -9.94 0.20 -15.05
N TRP A 72 -10.77 0.98 -14.35
CA TRP A 72 -10.62 1.25 -12.92
C TRP A 72 -10.54 -0.05 -12.11
N VAL A 73 -11.29 -1.08 -12.49
CA VAL A 73 -11.33 -2.37 -11.78
C VAL A 73 -9.97 -3.06 -11.81
N VAL A 74 -9.36 -3.13 -12.99
CA VAL A 74 -8.06 -3.77 -13.20
C VAL A 74 -6.96 -3.00 -12.47
N VAL A 75 -6.93 -1.67 -12.64
CA VAL A 75 -5.93 -0.79 -12.01
C VAL A 75 -6.02 -0.86 -10.49
N PHE A 76 -7.23 -0.73 -9.94
CA PHE A 76 -7.42 -0.74 -8.49
C PHE A 76 -7.06 -2.10 -7.89
N LYS A 77 -7.45 -3.20 -8.54
CA LYS A 77 -7.08 -4.56 -8.10
C LYS A 77 -5.57 -4.79 -8.20
N ALA A 78 -4.89 -4.24 -9.20
CA ALA A 78 -3.43 -4.32 -9.29
C ALA A 78 -2.76 -3.60 -8.12
N LEU A 79 -3.22 -2.39 -7.77
CA LEU A 79 -2.73 -1.67 -6.59
C LEU A 79 -3.02 -2.45 -5.29
N ILE A 80 -4.21 -3.04 -5.14
CA ILE A 80 -4.57 -3.87 -3.97
C ILE A 80 -3.67 -5.12 -3.88
N THR A 81 -3.45 -5.81 -4.99
CA THR A 81 -2.54 -6.96 -5.04
C THR A 81 -1.11 -6.56 -4.70
N THR A 82 -0.60 -5.44 -5.23
CA THR A 82 0.72 -4.91 -4.86
C THR A 82 0.79 -4.60 -3.37
N HIS A 83 -0.21 -3.93 -2.79
CA HIS A 83 -0.23 -3.62 -1.36
C HIS A 83 -0.23 -4.90 -0.50
N HIS A 84 -0.98 -5.93 -0.89
CA HIS A 84 -0.92 -7.25 -0.22
C HIS A 84 0.49 -7.83 -0.21
N LEU A 85 1.22 -7.76 -1.33
CA LEU A 85 2.59 -8.25 -1.42
C LEU A 85 3.56 -7.38 -0.61
N MET A 86 3.37 -6.06 -0.58
CA MET A 86 4.14 -5.14 0.28
C MET A 86 3.95 -5.45 1.77
N VAL A 87 2.79 -5.94 2.21
CA VAL A 87 2.48 -6.20 3.62
C VAL A 87 2.76 -7.64 4.05
N HIS A 88 2.46 -8.61 3.20
CA HIS A 88 2.48 -10.04 3.54
C HIS A 88 3.53 -10.84 2.78
N GLY A 89 4.04 -10.33 1.66
CA GLY A 89 5.08 -10.97 0.87
C GLY A 89 6.47 -10.86 1.50
N ASN A 90 7.44 -11.52 0.88
CA ASN A 90 8.84 -11.39 1.20
C ASN A 90 9.32 -9.95 1.00
N GLU A 91 10.22 -9.50 1.86
CA GLU A 91 10.72 -8.11 1.85
C GLU A 91 11.41 -7.73 0.52
N ARG A 92 11.97 -8.72 -0.21
CA ARG A 92 12.53 -8.52 -1.55
C ARG A 92 11.56 -7.84 -2.52
N PHE A 93 10.25 -8.07 -2.38
CA PHE A 93 9.26 -7.41 -3.23
C PHE A 93 9.18 -5.91 -2.93
N LEU A 94 9.11 -5.52 -1.65
CA LEU A 94 9.09 -4.11 -1.27
C LEU A 94 10.42 -3.42 -1.58
N GLN A 95 11.56 -4.11 -1.40
CA GLN A 95 12.88 -3.61 -1.82
C GLN A 95 12.94 -3.32 -3.32
N PHE A 96 12.40 -4.22 -4.15
CA PHE A 96 12.29 -4.00 -5.58
C PHE A 96 11.46 -2.74 -5.91
N LEU A 97 10.29 -2.56 -5.29
CA LEU A 97 9.48 -1.36 -5.55
C LEU A 97 10.22 -0.09 -5.07
N ALA A 98 10.86 -0.18 -3.90
CA ALA A 98 11.62 0.91 -3.31
C ALA A 98 12.90 1.24 -4.09
N SER A 99 13.42 0.37 -4.96
CA SER A 99 14.59 0.69 -5.80
C SER A 99 14.23 1.49 -7.07
N ARG A 100 12.94 1.58 -7.45
CA ARG A 100 12.50 2.26 -8.67
C ARG A 100 12.30 3.76 -8.46
N ASN A 101 12.93 4.60 -9.28
CA ASN A 101 12.75 6.05 -9.22
C ASN A 101 11.28 6.49 -9.40
N THR A 102 10.54 5.79 -10.25
CA THR A 102 9.11 5.97 -10.47
C THR A 102 8.38 4.63 -10.32
N LEU A 103 7.30 4.62 -9.53
CA LEU A 103 6.51 3.43 -9.26
C LEU A 103 5.13 3.52 -9.94
N PHE A 104 4.17 4.23 -9.34
CA PHE A 104 2.85 4.46 -9.96
C PHE A 104 2.69 5.90 -10.41
N ASN A 105 2.45 6.12 -11.70
CA ASN A 105 2.15 7.44 -12.26
C ASN A 105 0.66 7.55 -12.64
N LEU A 106 -0.19 7.64 -11.62
CA LEU A 106 -1.64 7.62 -11.78
C LEU A 106 -2.31 8.95 -11.42
N SER A 107 -1.58 10.04 -11.22
CA SER A 107 -2.13 11.34 -10.78
C SER A 107 -3.27 11.88 -11.65
N ASN A 108 -3.26 11.52 -12.95
CA ASN A 108 -4.28 11.90 -13.93
C ASN A 108 -5.17 10.72 -14.38
N PHE A 109 -5.13 9.58 -13.67
CA PHE A 109 -5.96 8.42 -14.01
C PHE A 109 -7.44 8.79 -13.97
N LEU A 110 -8.16 8.44 -15.03
CA LEU A 110 -9.59 8.68 -15.17
C LEU A 110 -10.23 7.62 -16.06
N ASP A 111 -11.10 6.81 -15.48
CA ASP A 111 -12.01 5.93 -16.18
C ASP A 111 -13.41 6.59 -16.21
N LYS A 112 -13.93 6.86 -17.40
CA LYS A 112 -15.27 7.45 -17.58
C LYS A 112 -16.35 6.40 -17.86
N THR A 113 -16.02 5.11 -17.72
CA THR A 113 -16.93 4.00 -18.03
C THR A 113 -17.72 3.55 -16.81
N GLY A 114 -18.95 3.09 -17.06
CA GLY A 114 -19.85 2.56 -16.03
C GLY A 114 -20.28 3.59 -14.98
N SER A 115 -21.03 3.13 -13.98
CA SER A 115 -21.53 3.96 -12.88
C SER A 115 -20.45 4.34 -11.86
N HIS A 116 -19.37 3.57 -11.77
CA HIS A 116 -18.34 3.72 -10.72
C HIS A 116 -17.01 4.28 -11.22
N GLY A 117 -16.76 4.33 -12.54
CA GLY A 117 -15.44 4.67 -13.07
C GLY A 117 -14.91 6.01 -12.58
N TYR A 118 -15.76 7.05 -12.63
CA TYR A 118 -15.36 8.41 -12.25
C TYR A 118 -14.98 8.50 -10.75
N ASP A 119 -15.85 7.97 -9.88
CA ASP A 119 -15.63 8.00 -8.43
C ASP A 119 -14.41 7.15 -8.03
N MET A 120 -14.30 5.93 -8.57
CA MET A 120 -13.18 5.03 -8.28
C MET A 120 -11.84 5.56 -8.78
N SER A 121 -11.83 6.36 -9.85
CA SER A 121 -10.61 7.02 -10.33
C SER A 121 -10.01 7.99 -9.30
N THR A 122 -10.85 8.64 -8.50
CA THR A 122 -10.38 9.51 -7.41
C THR A 122 -9.70 8.70 -6.31
N PHE A 123 -10.27 7.56 -5.92
CA PHE A 123 -9.67 6.67 -4.91
C PHE A 123 -8.41 5.97 -5.42
N ILE A 124 -8.35 5.60 -6.70
CA ILE A 124 -7.14 5.06 -7.34
C ILE A 124 -5.98 6.05 -7.26
N ARG A 125 -6.23 7.33 -7.58
CA ARG A 125 -5.23 8.40 -7.48
C ARG A 125 -4.66 8.50 -6.07
N ARG A 126 -5.54 8.63 -5.08
CA ARG A 126 -5.15 8.75 -3.66
C ARG A 126 -4.42 7.50 -3.15
N TYR A 127 -4.92 6.31 -3.48
CA TYR A 127 -4.32 5.06 -3.06
C TYR A 127 -2.95 4.82 -3.69
N SER A 128 -2.79 5.14 -4.98
CA SER A 128 -1.49 5.04 -5.64
C SER A 128 -0.44 5.96 -5.01
N ARG A 129 -0.84 7.17 -4.59
CA ARG A 129 0.01 8.10 -3.83
C ARG A 129 0.46 7.49 -2.51
N TYR A 130 -0.45 6.88 -1.74
CA TYR A 130 -0.08 6.17 -0.51
C TYR A 130 0.94 5.05 -0.75
N LEU A 131 0.74 4.21 -1.77
CA LEU A 131 1.68 3.12 -2.06
C LEU A 131 3.05 3.62 -2.53
N ASN A 132 3.10 4.71 -3.30
CA ASN A 132 4.35 5.40 -3.63
C ASN A 132 5.05 5.89 -2.37
N GLU A 133 4.33 6.53 -1.44
CA GLU A 133 4.87 7.04 -0.19
C GLU A 133 5.38 5.90 0.72
N LYS A 134 4.67 4.77 0.79
CA LYS A 134 5.12 3.57 1.51
C LYS A 134 6.44 3.03 0.94
N ALA A 135 6.59 2.95 -0.37
CA ALA A 135 7.83 2.52 -1.02
C ALA A 135 8.97 3.54 -0.80
N PHE A 136 8.65 4.84 -0.84
CA PHE A 136 9.60 5.92 -0.54
C PHE A 136 10.08 5.86 0.91
N ALA A 137 9.17 5.69 1.88
CA ALA A 137 9.51 5.55 3.29
C ALA A 137 10.46 4.36 3.51
N TYR A 138 10.21 3.23 2.86
CA TYR A 138 11.11 2.09 2.88
C TYR A 138 12.50 2.43 2.32
N ARG A 139 12.57 3.13 1.17
CA ARG A 139 13.85 3.55 0.58
C ARG A 139 14.67 4.42 1.53
N GLN A 140 14.04 5.36 2.22
CA GLN A 140 14.74 6.30 3.12
C GLN A 140 15.20 5.63 4.41
N MET A 141 14.44 4.66 4.92
CA MET A 141 14.67 4.08 6.24
C MET A 141 15.35 2.71 6.21
N SER A 142 15.36 2.05 5.05
CA SER A 142 15.81 0.66 4.86
C SER A 142 15.05 -0.36 5.72
N PHE A 143 13.82 -0.04 6.13
CA PHE A 143 12.89 -0.95 6.80
C PHE A 143 11.44 -0.46 6.60
N ASP A 144 10.45 -1.33 6.76
CA ASP A 144 9.02 -0.97 6.72
C ASP A 144 8.49 -0.65 8.12
N PHE A 145 8.07 0.58 8.38
CA PHE A 145 7.42 1.00 9.62
C PHE A 145 6.22 0.11 10.02
N GLY A 146 5.51 -0.46 9.04
CA GLY A 146 4.41 -1.40 9.31
C GLY A 146 4.87 -2.73 9.91
N ARG A 147 6.10 -3.16 9.61
CA ARG A 147 6.66 -4.47 9.96
C ARG A 147 7.62 -4.45 11.16
N VAL A 148 8.08 -3.29 11.61
CA VAL A 148 8.98 -3.23 12.76
C VAL A 148 8.32 -3.76 14.03
N LYS A 149 9.17 -4.31 14.91
CA LYS A 149 8.79 -4.73 16.26
C LYS A 149 8.27 -3.53 17.04
N LYS A 150 7.11 -3.69 17.67
CA LYS A 150 6.43 -2.71 18.51
C LYS A 150 6.51 -3.18 19.96
N GLY A 151 6.53 -2.27 20.91
CA GLY A 151 6.53 -2.62 22.33
C GLY A 151 7.37 -1.70 23.20
N TYR A 152 7.00 -1.61 24.47
CA TYR A 152 7.54 -0.63 25.41
C TYR A 152 9.05 -0.79 25.67
N ALA A 153 9.54 -2.02 25.83
CA ALA A 153 10.93 -2.29 26.23
C ALA A 153 11.90 -2.45 25.06
N ASP A 154 11.43 -3.00 23.93
CA ASP A 154 12.29 -3.46 22.84
C ASP A 154 11.70 -3.15 21.44
N GLY A 155 10.70 -2.26 21.37
CA GLY A 155 10.18 -1.75 20.13
C GLY A 155 11.27 -1.03 19.34
N ALA A 156 11.34 -1.27 18.03
CA ALA A 156 12.41 -0.74 17.20
C ALA A 156 12.48 0.79 17.23
N MET A 157 11.32 1.45 17.30
CA MET A 157 11.24 2.91 17.43
C MET A 157 11.54 3.40 18.86
N ARG A 158 11.28 2.58 19.89
CA ARG A 158 11.58 2.89 21.29
C ARG A 158 13.06 2.87 21.62
N THR A 159 13.82 2.03 20.92
CA THR A 159 15.27 1.85 21.15
C THR A 159 16.12 2.49 20.07
N MET A 160 15.50 3.10 19.04
CA MET A 160 16.21 3.79 17.96
C MET A 160 17.03 4.96 18.49
N SER A 161 18.23 5.18 17.92
CA SER A 161 19.02 6.37 18.23
C SER A 161 18.27 7.64 17.86
N VAL A 162 18.42 8.68 18.69
CA VAL A 162 17.74 9.98 18.50
C VAL A 162 18.00 10.57 17.12
N GLU A 163 19.22 10.47 16.60
CA GLU A 163 19.57 11.00 15.27
C GLU A 163 18.76 10.31 14.15
N LYS A 164 18.68 8.98 14.18
CA LYS A 164 17.91 8.22 13.18
C LYS A 164 16.41 8.48 13.34
N LEU A 165 15.96 8.64 14.58
CA LEU A 165 14.56 8.91 14.90
C LEU A 165 14.11 10.29 14.39
N LEU A 166 14.92 11.34 14.59
CA LEU A 166 14.64 12.68 14.06
C LEU A 166 14.53 12.70 12.53
N LYS A 167 15.28 11.83 11.82
CA LYS A 167 15.13 11.64 10.37
C LYS A 167 13.89 10.82 10.01
N GLY A 168 13.59 9.76 10.79
CA GLY A 168 12.50 8.83 10.50
C GLY A 168 11.11 9.37 10.81
N MET A 169 10.94 10.20 11.84
CA MET A 169 9.63 10.69 12.26
C MET A 169 8.91 11.52 11.18
N PRO A 170 9.56 12.48 10.49
CA PRO A 170 8.94 13.19 9.36
C PRO A 170 8.53 12.28 8.21
N ILE A 171 9.32 11.24 7.92
CA ILE A 171 9.04 10.27 6.85
C ILE A 171 7.81 9.43 7.22
N LEU A 172 7.75 8.94 8.45
CA LEU A 172 6.58 8.21 8.95
C LEU A 172 5.33 9.10 8.95
N GLN A 173 5.44 10.36 9.35
CA GLN A 173 4.33 11.32 9.31
C GLN A 173 3.83 11.50 7.87
N SER A 174 4.73 11.73 6.90
CA SER A 174 4.36 11.87 5.48
C SER A 174 3.62 10.63 4.96
N GLN A 175 4.09 9.43 5.34
CA GLN A 175 3.40 8.19 5.01
C GLN A 175 1.99 8.12 5.61
N ILE A 176 1.81 8.49 6.88
CA ILE A 176 0.49 8.54 7.54
C ILE A 176 -0.40 9.60 6.87
N ASP A 177 0.11 10.78 6.56
CA ASP A 177 -0.65 11.85 5.91
C ASP A 177 -1.18 11.40 4.55
N SER A 178 -0.34 10.75 3.73
CA SER A 178 -0.76 10.20 2.44
C SER A 178 -1.82 9.08 2.56
N LEU A 179 -1.81 8.33 3.67
CA LEU A 179 -2.83 7.32 3.98
C LEU A 179 -4.16 7.99 4.30
N LEU A 180 -4.13 9.01 5.17
CA LEU A 180 -5.31 9.75 5.60
C LEU A 180 -5.95 10.57 4.46
N ASP A 181 -5.16 10.99 3.48
CA ASP A 181 -5.61 11.63 2.24
C ASP A 181 -6.50 10.73 1.36
N PHE A 182 -6.69 9.45 1.71
CA PHE A 182 -7.69 8.58 1.06
C PHE A 182 -9.12 9.14 1.21
N GLU A 183 -9.43 9.76 2.36
CA GLU A 183 -10.68 10.47 2.68
C GLU A 183 -11.97 9.79 2.18
N VAL A 184 -12.08 8.49 2.40
CA VAL A 184 -13.29 7.71 2.05
C VAL A 184 -14.41 7.94 3.07
N GLN A 185 -15.64 8.06 2.60
CA GLN A 185 -16.83 8.15 3.43
C GLN A 185 -17.61 6.82 3.42
N PRO A 186 -18.46 6.53 4.41
CA PRO A 186 -19.23 5.29 4.46
C PRO A 186 -20.05 5.00 3.19
N LYS A 187 -20.60 6.05 2.56
CA LYS A 187 -21.36 5.93 1.30
C LYS A 187 -20.51 5.50 0.09
N ASP A 188 -19.20 5.74 0.14
CA ASP A 188 -18.28 5.43 -0.94
C ASP A 188 -17.87 3.94 -0.91
N LEU A 189 -18.02 3.28 0.25
CA LEU A 189 -17.72 1.86 0.50
C LEU A 189 -18.79 0.92 -0.07
N ASN A 190 -19.14 1.13 -1.34
CA ASN A 190 -20.31 0.52 -1.99
C ASN A 190 -19.99 -0.71 -2.86
N ASN A 191 -18.73 -1.14 -2.95
CA ASN A 191 -18.33 -2.31 -3.73
C ASN A 191 -17.14 -3.06 -3.12
N GLY A 192 -16.95 -4.32 -3.52
CA GLY A 192 -15.93 -5.20 -2.95
C GLY A 192 -14.47 -4.76 -3.19
N VAL A 193 -14.20 -3.98 -4.25
CA VAL A 193 -12.84 -3.55 -4.59
C VAL A 193 -12.38 -2.44 -3.64
N ILE A 194 -13.17 -1.37 -3.47
CA ILE A 194 -12.83 -0.30 -2.54
C ILE A 194 -12.83 -0.78 -1.08
N ASN A 195 -13.72 -1.72 -0.72
CA ASN A 195 -13.75 -2.31 0.61
C ASN A 195 -12.45 -3.08 0.93
N ALA A 196 -11.90 -3.81 -0.04
CA ALA A 196 -10.61 -4.49 0.12
C ALA A 196 -9.44 -3.51 0.28
N CYS A 197 -9.44 -2.41 -0.49
CA CYS A 197 -8.47 -1.33 -0.34
C CYS A 197 -8.53 -0.71 1.06
N PHE A 198 -9.72 -0.31 1.50
CA PHE A 198 -9.94 0.34 2.79
C PHE A 198 -9.46 -0.54 3.96
N LEU A 199 -9.76 -1.84 3.93
CA LEU A 199 -9.30 -2.77 4.98
C LEU A 199 -7.76 -2.86 5.07
N LEU A 200 -7.05 -2.77 3.94
CA LEU A 200 -5.59 -2.75 3.96
C LEU A 200 -5.05 -1.43 4.51
N LEU A 201 -5.60 -0.29 4.08
CA LEU A 201 -5.24 1.03 4.59
C LEU A 201 -5.48 1.13 6.11
N PHE A 202 -6.62 0.63 6.57
CA PHE A 202 -6.95 0.61 8.00
C PHE A 202 -5.95 -0.22 8.82
N LYS A 203 -5.56 -1.40 8.33
CA LYS A 203 -4.56 -2.25 8.98
C LYS A 203 -3.18 -1.61 9.01
N ASP A 204 -2.79 -0.92 7.95
CA ASP A 204 -1.53 -0.17 7.92
C ASP A 204 -1.59 1.02 8.88
N LEU A 205 -2.70 1.78 8.92
CA LEU A 205 -2.87 2.92 9.81
C LEU A 205 -2.67 2.54 11.28
N ILE A 206 -3.29 1.44 11.74
CA ILE A 206 -3.10 0.95 13.13
C ILE A 206 -1.62 0.71 13.43
N LYS A 207 -0.91 0.04 12.51
CA LYS A 207 0.49 -0.31 12.69
C LYS A 207 1.41 0.92 12.65
N LEU A 208 1.16 1.83 11.72
CA LEU A 208 1.92 3.08 11.57
C LEU A 208 1.70 4.00 12.77
N TYR A 209 0.47 4.09 13.28
CA TYR A 209 0.18 4.90 14.47
C TYR A 209 0.87 4.35 15.73
N ALA A 210 0.85 3.03 15.94
CA ALA A 210 1.62 2.41 17.02
C ALA A 210 3.12 2.69 16.88
N CYS A 211 3.66 2.61 15.66
CA CYS A 211 5.06 2.93 15.36
C CYS A 211 5.40 4.41 15.63
N TYR A 212 4.49 5.31 15.27
CA TYR A 212 4.62 6.75 15.49
C TYR A 212 4.63 7.09 16.98
N ASN A 213 3.70 6.50 17.74
CA ASN A 213 3.64 6.68 19.20
C ASN A 213 4.92 6.17 19.88
N ASP A 214 5.46 5.03 19.47
CA ASP A 214 6.72 4.54 20.01
C ASP A 214 7.86 5.54 19.76
N GLY A 215 7.93 6.15 18.57
CA GLY A 215 8.91 7.18 18.26
C GLY A 215 8.73 8.46 19.08
N ILE A 216 7.49 8.91 19.25
CA ILE A 216 7.15 10.07 20.09
C ILE A 216 7.60 9.84 21.54
N ILE A 217 7.31 8.68 22.13
CA ILE A 217 7.68 8.38 23.51
C ILE A 217 9.21 8.37 23.68
N ASN A 218 9.96 7.79 22.74
CA ASN A 218 11.43 7.82 22.78
C ASN A 218 11.99 9.26 22.76
N LEU A 219 11.43 10.13 21.93
CA LEU A 219 11.82 11.56 21.90
C LEU A 219 11.53 12.28 23.23
N TYR A 220 10.42 11.94 23.89
CA TYR A 220 10.10 12.46 25.23
C TYR A 220 11.08 11.96 26.30
N ASP A 221 11.34 10.65 26.35
CA ASP A 221 12.21 10.02 27.35
C ASP A 221 13.65 10.57 27.29
N THR A 222 14.11 10.95 26.08
CA THR A 222 15.46 11.50 25.85
C THR A 222 15.59 13.01 26.15
N LYS A 223 14.54 13.65 26.72
CA LYS A 223 14.53 15.05 27.22
C LYS A 223 14.97 16.13 26.21
N LYS A 224 14.86 15.90 24.89
CA LYS A 224 15.08 16.95 23.86
C LYS A 224 13.80 17.73 23.56
N ILE A 225 13.27 18.39 24.61
CA ILE A 225 12.00 19.14 24.61
C ILE A 225 12.01 20.36 23.66
N LEU A 226 13.17 20.94 23.35
CA LEU A 226 13.26 22.19 22.57
C LEU A 226 12.96 22.04 21.06
N ILE A 227 12.96 20.82 20.51
CA ILE A 227 12.58 20.57 19.09
C ILE A 227 11.10 20.11 19.00
N PHE A 228 10.48 19.78 20.14
CA PHE A 228 9.19 19.10 20.20
C PHE A 228 7.97 20.04 20.10
N THR A 229 8.13 21.30 20.53
CA THR A 229 7.05 22.30 20.56
C THR A 229 6.62 22.80 19.18
N GLU A 230 7.53 22.85 18.19
CA GLU A 230 7.16 23.23 16.82
C GLU A 230 6.43 22.11 16.06
N VAL A 231 6.80 20.85 16.31
CA VAL A 231 6.26 19.69 15.57
C VAL A 231 4.86 19.28 16.07
N LEU A 232 4.59 19.38 17.38
CA LEU A 232 3.29 18.98 17.95
C LEU A 232 2.15 19.98 17.72
N SER A 233 2.43 21.29 17.73
CA SER A 233 1.38 22.31 17.69
C SER A 233 0.56 22.27 16.38
N LEU A 234 1.18 21.84 15.29
CA LEU A 234 0.54 21.71 13.97
C LEU A 234 -0.13 20.35 13.73
N GLN A 235 0.36 19.27 14.34
CA GLN A 235 -0.02 17.89 14.00
C GLN A 235 -1.08 17.29 14.94
N HIS A 236 -1.01 17.58 16.24
CA HIS A 236 -1.99 17.08 17.21
C HIS A 236 -3.40 17.62 16.87
N ASN A 237 -3.50 18.86 16.38
CA ASN A 237 -4.77 19.51 16.06
C ASN A 237 -5.46 18.97 14.78
N LYS A 238 -4.71 18.48 13.78
CA LYS A 238 -5.30 17.94 12.55
C LYS A 238 -5.83 16.52 12.73
N MET A 239 -5.14 15.73 13.55
CA MET A 239 -5.46 14.32 13.77
C MET A 239 -6.72 14.14 14.63
N TRP A 240 -6.84 14.87 15.75
CA TRP A 240 -8.02 14.80 16.63
C TRP A 240 -9.26 15.49 16.08
N LYS A 241 -9.12 16.51 15.23
CA LYS A 241 -10.27 17.14 14.55
C LYS A 241 -10.89 16.28 13.45
N ARG A 242 -10.19 15.25 12.96
CA ARG A 242 -10.65 14.34 11.89
C ARG A 242 -11.31 13.06 12.43
N PHE A 243 -11.24 12.81 13.74
CA PHE A 243 -11.99 11.76 14.43
C PHE A 243 -12.78 12.34 15.62
N PRO A 244 -13.84 13.14 15.39
CA PRO A 244 -14.78 13.48 16.44
C PRO A 244 -15.69 12.26 16.68
N GLY A 245 -15.37 11.44 17.67
CA GLY A 245 -16.26 10.41 18.18
C GLY A 245 -15.88 8.98 17.81
N VAL A 246 -14.98 8.41 18.60
CA VAL A 246 -15.21 7.09 19.23
C VAL A 246 -15.32 7.35 20.72
#